data_AF-A0A925LZS3-F1
#
_entry.id   AF-A0A925LZS3-F1
#
_cell.length_a   1.000
_cell.length_b   1.000
_cell.length_c   1.000
_cell.angle_alpha   90.00
_cell.angle_beta   90.00
_cell.angle_gamma   90.00
#
_symmetry.space_group_name_H-M   'P 1'
#
loop_
_entity.id
_entity.type
_entity.pdbx_description
1 polymer ?
#
loop_
_entity_poly.entity_id
_entity_poly.type
_entity_poly.pdbx_seq_one_letter_code
_entity_poly.pdbx_strand_id
1 'polypeptide(L)'
;MLEPKTPLASSYQSELSTISDLGRRINPLELPNVLRGYSSTPKTIAFVDSHISDATAVMAGVQADIKILLDSTRDGIAQITEVLSHYTGLTGVEIISHGNVGELQLGNSFLSTN
;
A
#
# COMPACT_ATOMS: atom_id res chain seq x y z
N MET A 1 5.45 42.65 -8.20
CA MET A 1 4.36 41.68 -8.40
C MET A 1 4.85 40.69 -9.44
N LEU A 2 5.22 39.47 -9.05
CA LEU A 2 5.66 38.41 -9.97
C LEU A 2 4.54 37.37 -9.99
N GLU A 3 3.91 37.15 -11.14
CA GLU A 3 2.95 36.06 -11.30
C GLU A 3 3.68 34.71 -11.37
N PRO A 4 3.17 33.64 -10.72
CA PRO A 4 3.70 32.31 -10.91
C PRO A 4 3.33 31.79 -12.31
N LYS A 5 4.33 31.47 -13.14
CA LYS A 5 4.14 30.76 -14.41
C LYS A 5 3.65 29.34 -14.14
N THR A 6 2.40 29.06 -14.47
CA THR A 6 1.83 27.70 -14.50
C THR A 6 2.49 26.90 -15.64
N PRO A 7 3.03 25.69 -15.40
CA PRO A 7 3.44 24.82 -16.50
C PRO A 7 2.21 24.24 -17.23
N LEU A 8 2.28 24.22 -18.55
CA LEU A 8 1.25 23.79 -19.49
C LEU A 8 0.96 22.28 -19.36
N ALA A 9 -0.30 21.90 -19.12
CA ALA A 9 -0.76 20.51 -18.96
C ALA A 9 -0.43 19.56 -20.14
N SER A 10 -0.08 20.10 -21.30
CA SER A 10 0.18 19.37 -22.54
C SER A 10 1.50 18.60 -22.55
N SER A 11 2.51 18.98 -21.76
CA SER A 11 3.78 18.23 -21.69
C SER A 11 3.60 16.87 -21.00
N TYR A 12 2.74 16.80 -19.98
CA TYR A 12 2.47 15.56 -19.26
C TYR A 12 1.68 14.55 -20.10
N GLN A 13 0.76 15.02 -20.95
CA GLN A 13 -0.01 14.12 -21.81
C GLN A 13 0.83 13.45 -22.91
N SER A 14 1.85 14.14 -23.43
CA SER A 14 2.80 13.53 -24.39
C SER A 14 3.71 12.48 -23.76
N GLU A 15 4.04 12.61 -22.48
CA GLU A 15 4.80 11.58 -21.75
C GLU A 15 3.94 10.33 -21.52
N LEU A 16 2.67 10.50 -21.17
CA LEU A 16 1.74 9.38 -20.93
C LEU A 16 1.36 8.60 -22.19
N SER A 17 1.25 9.27 -23.35
CA SER A 17 1.02 8.57 -24.63
C SER A 17 2.24 7.73 -25.04
N THR A 18 3.45 8.27 -24.82
CA THR A 18 4.70 7.55 -25.11
C THR A 18 4.88 6.30 -24.24
N ILE A 19 4.43 6.34 -22.97
CA ILE A 19 4.48 5.20 -22.04
C ILE A 19 3.48 4.10 -22.46
N SER A 20 2.27 4.47 -22.91
CA SER A 20 1.25 3.50 -23.37
C SER A 20 1.66 2.76 -24.65
N ASP A 21 2.38 3.44 -25.53
CA ASP A 21 2.89 2.85 -26.77
C ASP A 21 4.11 1.95 -26.53
N LEU A 22 4.91 2.22 -25.49
CA LEU A 22 5.97 1.32 -25.05
C LEU A 22 5.43 0.01 -24.47
N GLY A 23 4.34 0.04 -23.69
CA GLY A 23 3.76 -1.16 -23.08
C GLY A 23 3.30 -2.23 -24.08
N ARG A 24 3.09 -1.87 -25.35
CA ARG A 24 2.61 -2.79 -26.41
C ARG A 24 3.70 -3.36 -27.32
N ARG A 25 4.94 -2.86 -27.25
CA ARG A 25 6.03 -3.22 -28.20
C ARG A 25 7.23 -3.89 -27.55
N ILE A 26 7.26 -4.02 -26.24
CA ILE A 26 8.41 -4.53 -25.50
C ILE A 26 8.18 -6.00 -25.18
N ASN A 27 9.06 -6.87 -25.65
CA ASN A 27 9.17 -8.22 -25.11
C ASN A 27 9.39 -8.10 -23.59
N PRO A 28 8.61 -8.78 -22.72
CA PRO A 28 8.70 -8.61 -21.26
C PRO A 28 10.10 -8.85 -20.65
N LEU A 29 11.00 -9.46 -21.42
CA LEU A 29 12.38 -9.77 -21.02
C LEU A 29 13.38 -8.65 -21.38
N GLU A 30 13.00 -7.65 -22.18
CA GLU A 30 13.84 -6.52 -22.63
C GLU A 30 13.31 -5.16 -22.15
N LEU A 31 12.86 -5.08 -20.89
CA LEU A 31 12.42 -3.79 -20.35
C LEU A 31 13.60 -2.79 -20.32
N PRO A 32 13.46 -1.60 -20.95
CA PRO A 32 14.48 -0.56 -20.84
C PRO A 32 14.72 -0.20 -19.37
N ASN A 33 15.98 0.03 -18.98
CA ASN A 33 16.36 0.36 -17.60
C ASN A 33 15.58 1.55 -16.99
N VAL A 34 15.06 2.44 -17.83
CA VAL A 34 14.19 3.56 -17.40
C VAL A 34 12.84 3.11 -16.81
N LEU A 35 12.32 1.93 -17.19
CA LEU A 35 11.06 1.38 -16.65
C LEU A 35 11.26 0.44 -15.45
N ARG A 36 12.49 -0.06 -15.22
CA ARG A 36 12.83 -0.88 -14.05
C ARG A 36 12.69 -0.10 -12.74
N GLY A 37 12.88 1.22 -12.76
CA GLY A 37 12.63 2.11 -11.62
C GLY A 37 11.15 2.37 -11.32
N TYR A 38 10.24 1.99 -12.22
CA TYR A 38 8.78 2.19 -12.08
C TYR A 38 8.03 0.91 -11.69
N SER A 39 8.70 -0.23 -11.62
CA SER A 39 8.12 -1.48 -11.10
C SER A 39 8.72 -1.81 -9.73
N SER A 40 8.50 -0.93 -8.74
CA SER A 40 8.73 -1.30 -7.36
C SER A 40 7.61 -2.24 -6.92
N THR A 41 7.88 -3.55 -6.92
CA THR A 41 7.00 -4.50 -6.22
C THR A 41 6.90 -4.06 -4.77
N PRO A 42 5.69 -3.89 -4.20
CA PRO A 42 5.53 -3.54 -2.80
C PRO A 42 6.33 -4.49 -1.91
N LYS A 43 7.05 -3.93 -0.94
CA LYS A 43 7.89 -4.66 0.02
C LYS A 43 7.29 -4.61 1.42
N THR A 44 6.53 -3.58 1.75
CA THR A 44 5.92 -3.46 3.08
C THR A 44 4.41 -3.26 3.01
N ILE A 45 3.69 -3.90 3.93
CA ILE A 45 2.25 -3.73 4.08
C ILE A 45 1.95 -3.40 5.54
N ALA A 46 1.19 -2.34 5.77
CA ALA A 46 0.64 -2.00 7.06
C ALA A 46 -0.86 -2.31 7.12
N PHE A 47 -1.27 -3.00 8.17
CA PHE A 47 -2.66 -3.23 8.52
C PHE A 47 -3.01 -2.38 9.73
N VAL A 48 -4.08 -1.59 9.62
CA VAL A 48 -4.59 -0.74 10.70
C VAL A 48 -5.99 -1.22 11.05
N ASP A 49 -6.21 -1.53 12.32
CA ASP A 49 -7.54 -1.90 12.81
C ASP A 49 -8.49 -0.70 12.81
N SER A 50 -9.72 -0.90 12.34
CA SER A 50 -10.72 0.18 12.28
C SER A 50 -11.28 0.61 13.63
N HIS A 51 -11.07 -0.16 14.71
CA HIS A 51 -11.43 0.27 16.07
C HIS A 51 -10.47 1.33 16.64
N ILE A 52 -9.35 1.61 15.98
CA ILE A 52 -8.43 2.67 16.42
C ILE A 52 -9.08 4.04 16.22
N SER A 53 -9.11 4.82 17.29
CA SER A 53 -9.52 6.22 17.25
C SER A 53 -8.64 6.99 16.27
N ASP A 54 -9.27 7.70 15.34
CA ASP A 54 -8.59 8.46 14.29
C ASP A 54 -7.64 7.59 13.41
N ALA A 55 -8.18 6.48 12.91
CA ALA A 55 -7.47 5.61 11.96
C ALA A 55 -6.90 6.38 10.76
N THR A 56 -7.51 7.50 10.34
CA THR A 56 -6.98 8.35 9.27
C THR A 56 -5.65 9.01 9.64
N ALA A 57 -5.52 9.57 10.85
CA ALA A 57 -4.25 10.12 11.32
C ALA A 57 -3.16 9.03 11.44
N VAL A 58 -3.53 7.85 11.94
CA VAL A 58 -2.61 6.71 12.02
C VAL A 58 -2.13 6.29 10.62
N MET A 59 -3.05 6.13 9.68
CA MET A 59 -2.73 5.81 8.28
C MET A 59 -1.78 6.84 7.66
N ALA A 60 -1.93 8.13 8.00
CA ALA A 60 -1.03 9.17 7.51
C ALA A 60 0.40 9.05 8.08
N GLY A 61 0.54 8.62 9.33
CA GLY A 61 1.83 8.49 10.03
C GLY A 61 2.61 7.21 9.70
N VAL A 62 1.94 6.13 9.30
CA VAL A 62 2.59 4.86 8.98
C VAL A 62 3.36 4.94 7.64
N GLN A 63 4.57 4.38 7.59
CA GLN A 63 5.39 4.32 6.38
C GLN A 63 5.42 2.90 5.83
N ALA A 64 4.45 2.58 4.98
CA ALA A 64 4.40 1.33 4.25
C ALA A 64 4.04 1.57 2.78
N ASP A 65 4.49 0.70 1.89
CA ASP A 65 4.16 0.77 0.45
C ASP A 65 2.66 0.59 0.23
N ILE A 66 2.03 -0.27 1.03
CA ILE A 66 0.59 -0.52 1.04
C ILE A 66 0.06 -0.34 2.46
N LYS A 67 -1.11 0.29 2.57
CA LYS A 67 -1.83 0.50 3.83
C LYS A 67 -3.26 -0.01 3.68
N ILE A 68 -3.69 -0.86 4.60
CA ILE A 68 -5.00 -1.52 4.55
C ILE A 68 -5.71 -1.35 5.87
N LEU A 69 -6.96 -0.88 5.83
CA LEU A 69 -7.83 -0.82 6.99
C LEU A 69 -8.52 -2.17 7.16
N LEU A 70 -8.43 -2.77 8.35
CA LEU A 70 -9.15 -4.00 8.66
C LEU A 70 -10.62 -3.68 9.00
N ASP A 71 -11.53 -4.47 8.43
CA ASP A 71 -12.94 -4.43 8.80
C ASP A 71 -13.11 -4.98 10.22
N SER A 72 -13.69 -4.17 11.11
CA SER A 72 -13.95 -4.48 12.52
C SER A 72 -14.92 -5.64 12.71
N THR A 73 -15.74 -5.95 11.71
CA THR A 73 -16.79 -6.97 11.78
C THR A 73 -16.35 -8.34 11.30
N ARG A 74 -15.14 -8.44 10.71
CA ARG A 74 -14.57 -9.66 10.16
C ARG A 74 -13.38 -10.13 10.99
N ASP A 75 -13.03 -11.40 10.84
CA ASP A 75 -11.82 -11.95 11.46
C ASP A 75 -10.59 -11.25 10.87
N GLY A 76 -9.81 -10.59 11.73
CA GLY A 76 -8.65 -9.80 11.30
C GLY A 76 -7.50 -10.65 10.76
N ILE A 77 -7.29 -11.85 11.30
CA ILE A 77 -6.25 -12.77 10.84
C ILE A 77 -6.59 -13.33 9.47
N ALA A 78 -7.86 -13.66 9.24
CA ALA A 78 -8.34 -14.12 7.95
C ALA A 78 -8.18 -13.02 6.88
N GLN A 79 -8.52 -11.76 7.20
CA GLN A 79 -8.31 -10.63 6.30
C GLN A 79 -6.83 -10.40 5.98
N ILE A 80 -5.96 -10.42 6.98
CA ILE A 80 -4.50 -10.30 6.79
C ILE A 80 -4.00 -11.42 5.88
N THR A 81 -4.43 -12.66 6.13
CA THR A 81 -4.02 -13.84 5.36
C THR A 81 -4.50 -13.76 3.91
N GLU A 82 -5.75 -13.36 3.69
CA GLU A 82 -6.33 -13.12 2.36
C GLU A 82 -5.48 -12.12 1.57
N VAL A 83 -5.18 -10.96 2.17
CA VAL A 83 -4.33 -9.94 1.54
C VAL A 83 -2.94 -10.48 1.24
N LEU A 84 -2.26 -11.04 2.24
CA LEU A 84 -0.87 -11.48 2.10
C LEU A 84 -0.72 -12.60 1.06
N SER A 85 -1.76 -13.39 0.80
CA SER A 85 -1.75 -14.42 -0.24
C SER A 85 -1.52 -13.87 -1.66
N HIS A 86 -1.79 -12.58 -1.88
CA HIS A 86 -1.60 -11.91 -3.18
C HIS A 86 -0.21 -11.30 -3.37
N TYR A 87 0.64 -11.31 -2.33
CA TYR A 87 1.95 -10.66 -2.37
C TYR A 87 3.07 -11.66 -2.10
N THR A 88 4.17 -11.50 -2.82
CA THR A 88 5.39 -12.26 -2.61
C THR A 88 6.57 -11.32 -2.46
N GLY A 89 7.62 -11.76 -1.75
CA GLY A 89 8.83 -10.96 -1.58
C GLY A 89 8.64 -9.70 -0.72
N LEU A 90 7.65 -9.71 0.17
CA LEU A 90 7.50 -8.72 1.23
C LEU A 90 8.69 -8.83 2.20
N THR A 91 9.17 -7.67 2.66
CA THR A 91 10.23 -7.55 3.66
C THR A 91 9.68 -7.17 5.04
N GLY A 92 8.42 -6.74 5.13
CA GLY A 92 7.82 -6.35 6.40
C GLY A 92 6.29 -6.30 6.38
N VAL A 93 5.70 -6.68 7.51
CA VAL A 93 4.29 -6.49 7.82
C VAL A 93 4.18 -5.72 9.12
N GLU A 94 3.45 -4.62 9.10
CA GLU A 94 3.16 -3.81 10.28
C GLU A 94 1.69 -3.99 10.65
N ILE A 95 1.40 -4.19 11.93
CA ILE A 95 0.04 -4.34 12.44
C ILE A 95 -0.17 -3.30 13.53
N ILE A 96 -1.10 -2.39 13.29
CA ILE A 96 -1.50 -1.36 14.23
C ILE A 96 -2.92 -1.73 14.69
N SER A 97 -3.09 -2.01 15.97
CA SER A 97 -4.35 -2.46 16.55
C SER A 97 -4.46 -2.06 18.02
N HIS A 98 -5.60 -2.35 18.64
CA HIS A 98 -5.73 -2.31 20.10
C HIS A 98 -5.19 -3.59 20.70
N GLY A 99 -4.40 -3.45 21.77
CA GLY A 99 -3.90 -4.56 22.57
C GLY A 99 -4.21 -4.34 24.04
N ASN A 100 -4.33 -5.44 24.76
CA ASN A 100 -4.39 -5.47 26.22
C ASN A 100 -3.32 -6.44 26.75
N VAL A 101 -3.16 -6.52 28.06
CA VAL A 101 -2.21 -7.46 28.68
C VAL A 101 -2.57 -8.89 28.27
N GLY A 102 -1.69 -9.53 27.49
CA GLY A 102 -1.87 -10.91 27.03
C GLY A 102 -2.90 -11.10 25.93
N GLU A 103 -3.40 -10.03 25.32
CA GLU A 103 -4.45 -10.07 24.29
C GLU A 103 -4.21 -9.05 23.18
N LEU A 104 -4.44 -9.45 21.93
CA LEU A 104 -4.44 -8.59 20.75
C LEU A 104 -5.80 -8.65 20.06
N GLN A 105 -6.42 -7.51 19.78
CA GLN A 105 -7.67 -7.46 19.02
C GLN A 105 -7.39 -7.12 17.56
N LEU A 106 -7.91 -7.94 16.63
CA LEU A 106 -7.81 -7.72 15.19
C LEU A 106 -9.14 -8.02 14.52
N GLY A 107 -9.79 -6.99 13.98
CA GLY A 107 -11.17 -7.05 13.54
C GLY A 107 -12.08 -7.44 14.71
N ASN A 108 -12.80 -8.56 14.53
CA ASN A 108 -13.61 -9.16 15.60
C ASN A 108 -12.91 -10.31 16.34
N SER A 109 -11.63 -10.57 16.07
CA SER A 109 -10.85 -11.67 16.65
C SER A 109 -10.00 -11.19 17.83
N PHE A 110 -9.91 -12.02 18.87
CA PHE A 110 -9.02 -11.82 20.01
C PHE A 110 -7.96 -12.92 20.02
N LEU A 111 -6.69 -12.53 20.02
CA LEU A 111 -5.55 -13.43 20.11
C LEU A 111 -4.96 -13.32 21.51
N SER A 112 -5.02 -14.38 22.30
CA SER A 112 -4.48 -14.40 23.66
C SER A 112 -3.41 -15.47 23.86
N THR A 113 -2.52 -15.24 24.81
CA THR A 113 -1.51 -16.22 25.22
C THR A 113 -2.17 -17.28 26.11
N ASN A 114 -2.12 -18.54 25.68
CA ASN A 114 -2.64 -19.70 26.42
C ASN A 114 -1.72 -20.10 27.58
#